data_AF-A0A7J4JK56-F1
#
_entry.id   AF-A0A7J4JK56-F1
#
_cell.length_a   1.000
_cell.length_b   1.000
_cell.length_c   1.000
_cell.angle_alpha   90.00
_cell.angle_beta   90.00
_cell.angle_gamma   90.00
#
_symmetry.space_group_name_H-M   'P 1'
#
loop_
_entity.id
_entity.type
_entity.pdbx_description
1 polymer ?
#
loop_
_entity_poly.entity_id
_entity_poly.type
_entity_poly.pdbx_seq_one_letter_code
_entity_poly.pdbx_strand_id
1 'polypeptide(L)'
;MGKELRSSLDDYIAWSPSRLKTWLACPRKYFHQYIAKDKAPITGAMARGILLHKRMTHMYRDDGTLKYQSSEKFANSAKGIWLRTIDGSVIEGQRIEWKDRDEPYQIMQDVLDVLEKVYETYSSREAPLLTEVGFDALLSGEGYFRIRGRIDEVSPIRETFKISDHKSGGENPKEQRLAYDLQFTLYALGLGSTIRDSSLLDLRDKFNPSFRKKAFFVIDELKDKPLEQITSGIELEYHRMRTGEMIPVPQRNEEHIKELFETLGDAEERISRATETGKWPVDRESCGECIFFKVCDRNTASVLYQKETAQPRQPSLFDDKAAVVYSDCKVQAPKEKHPKFQFPRAARRGVNS
;
A
#
# COMPACT_ATOMS: atom_id res chain seq x y z
N MET A 1 9.86 -19.91 15.47
CA MET A 1 9.46 -20.80 14.35
C MET A 1 10.46 -21.93 14.18
N GLY A 2 10.02 -23.19 14.24
CA GLY A 2 10.86 -24.38 14.02
C GLY A 2 11.29 -24.53 12.55
N LYS A 3 12.38 -25.29 12.31
CA LYS A 3 12.95 -25.53 10.97
C LYS A 3 11.98 -26.24 10.00
N GLU A 4 11.10 -27.10 10.50
CA GLU A 4 10.14 -27.85 9.67
C GLU A 4 9.05 -26.95 9.07
N LEU A 5 8.56 -25.95 9.82
CA LEU A 5 7.58 -24.98 9.31
C LEU A 5 8.18 -24.01 8.27
N ARG A 6 9.52 -23.89 8.22
CA ARG A 6 10.21 -23.06 7.21
C ARG A 6 10.35 -23.77 5.87
N SER A 7 10.48 -25.11 5.82
CA SER A 7 10.51 -25.82 4.54
C SER A 7 9.13 -25.90 3.89
N SER A 8 8.04 -25.85 4.68
CA SER A 8 6.67 -25.83 4.15
C SER A 8 6.25 -24.46 3.61
N LEU A 9 6.97 -23.37 3.90
CA LEU A 9 6.61 -22.02 3.41
C LEU A 9 6.99 -21.79 1.95
N ASP A 10 7.92 -22.57 1.40
CA ASP A 10 8.36 -22.46 0.01
C ASP A 10 7.35 -23.09 -0.96
N ASP A 11 6.43 -23.90 -0.45
CA ASP A 11 5.31 -24.47 -1.21
C ASP A 11 4.22 -23.43 -1.52
N TYR A 12 4.22 -22.29 -0.82
CA TYR A 12 3.22 -21.23 -0.98
C TYR A 12 3.74 -20.05 -1.78
N ILE A 13 2.86 -19.45 -2.59
CA ILE A 13 3.15 -18.16 -3.21
C ILE A 13 3.23 -17.09 -2.11
N ALA A 14 4.42 -16.53 -1.91
CA ALA A 14 4.60 -15.38 -1.02
C ALA A 14 4.02 -14.12 -1.65
N TRP A 15 2.81 -13.74 -1.22
CA TRP A 15 2.07 -12.57 -1.68
C TRP A 15 2.52 -11.30 -1.00
N SER A 16 2.77 -10.26 -1.79
CA SER A 16 3.00 -8.90 -1.30
C SER A 16 2.03 -7.94 -1.99
N PRO A 17 1.79 -6.74 -1.43
CA PRO A 17 0.92 -5.76 -2.09
C PRO A 17 1.32 -5.49 -3.54
N SER A 18 2.61 -5.32 -3.83
CA SER A 18 3.10 -5.12 -5.19
C SER A 18 2.89 -6.33 -6.08
N ARG A 19 3.10 -7.55 -5.55
CA ARG A 19 2.95 -8.79 -6.32
C ARG A 19 1.49 -9.07 -6.68
N LEU A 20 0.57 -8.87 -5.73
CA LEU A 20 -0.86 -9.00 -5.96
C LEU A 20 -1.38 -7.92 -6.90
N LYS A 21 -1.04 -6.64 -6.68
CA LYS A 21 -1.41 -5.53 -7.58
C LYS A 21 -0.89 -5.78 -9.01
N THR A 22 0.32 -6.32 -9.16
CA THR A 22 0.88 -6.67 -10.48
C THR A 22 0.09 -7.79 -11.17
N TRP A 23 -0.29 -8.83 -10.43
CA TRP A 23 -1.13 -9.91 -10.95
C TRP A 23 -2.49 -9.39 -11.42
N LEU A 24 -3.17 -8.62 -10.56
CA LEU A 24 -4.50 -8.11 -10.83
C LEU A 24 -4.51 -7.14 -12.01
N ALA A 25 -3.45 -6.35 -12.16
CA ALA A 25 -3.28 -5.40 -13.27
C ALA A 25 -2.95 -6.11 -14.60
N CYS A 26 -2.05 -7.10 -14.62
CA CYS A 26 -1.73 -7.84 -15.83
C CYS A 26 -0.98 -9.15 -15.52
N PRO A 27 -1.60 -10.33 -15.75
CA PRO A 27 -0.95 -11.64 -15.58
C PRO A 27 0.34 -11.80 -16.37
N ARG A 28 0.44 -11.26 -17.59
CA ARG A 28 1.67 -11.31 -18.38
C ARG A 28 2.79 -10.47 -17.76
N LYS A 29 2.46 -9.30 -17.19
CA LYS A 29 3.42 -8.48 -16.43
C LYS A 29 3.93 -9.24 -15.21
N TYR A 30 3.03 -9.90 -14.48
CA TYR A 30 3.40 -10.75 -13.35
C TYR A 30 4.36 -11.86 -13.75
N PHE A 31 4.09 -12.55 -14.88
CA PHE A 31 4.98 -13.58 -15.41
C PHE A 31 6.39 -13.05 -15.63
N HIS A 32 6.53 -11.96 -16.40
CA HIS A 32 7.84 -11.39 -16.69
C HIS A 32 8.57 -10.96 -15.41
N GLN A 33 7.86 -10.35 -14.47
CA GLN A 33 8.46 -9.80 -13.26
C GLN A 33 8.85 -10.86 -12.21
N TYR A 34 7.99 -11.85 -11.97
CA TYR A 34 8.14 -12.76 -10.82
C TYR A 34 8.45 -14.21 -11.18
N ILE A 35 8.03 -14.66 -12.37
CA ILE A 35 8.25 -16.04 -12.84
C ILE A 35 9.50 -16.12 -13.71
N ALA A 36 9.51 -15.41 -14.84
CA ALA A 36 10.66 -15.34 -15.73
C ALA A 36 11.82 -14.50 -15.15
N LYS A 37 11.49 -13.57 -14.24
CA LYS A 37 12.45 -12.63 -13.61
C LYS A 37 13.25 -11.86 -14.66
N ASP A 38 12.57 -11.43 -15.71
CA ASP A 38 13.17 -10.63 -16.76
C ASP A 38 13.68 -9.31 -16.18
N LYS A 39 14.89 -8.93 -16.58
CA LYS A 39 15.48 -7.67 -16.15
C LYS A 39 14.90 -6.53 -16.98
N ALA A 40 14.00 -5.74 -16.39
CA ALA A 40 13.55 -4.47 -16.93
C ALA A 40 14.20 -3.31 -16.16
N PRO A 41 14.64 -2.24 -16.85
CA PRO A 41 15.01 -1.02 -16.17
C PRO A 41 13.78 -0.40 -15.49
N ILE A 42 14.01 0.34 -14.41
CA ILE A 42 12.97 1.13 -13.76
C ILE A 42 12.88 2.52 -14.39
N THR A 43 11.73 3.17 -14.22
CA THR A 43 11.54 4.54 -14.70
C THR A 43 12.16 5.56 -13.75
N GLY A 44 12.42 6.78 -14.23
CA GLY A 44 12.83 7.91 -13.39
C GLY A 44 11.87 8.16 -12.22
N ALA A 45 10.56 8.03 -12.45
CA ALA A 45 9.54 8.14 -11.41
C ALA A 45 9.66 7.09 -10.30
N MET A 46 9.99 5.84 -10.63
CA MET A 46 10.26 4.80 -9.64
C MET A 46 11.54 5.09 -8.86
N ALA A 47 12.61 5.53 -9.54
CA ALA A 47 13.86 5.94 -8.90
C ALA A 47 13.65 7.10 -7.92
N ARG A 48 12.80 8.08 -8.29
CA ARG A 48 12.36 9.16 -7.41
C ARG A 48 11.71 8.63 -6.13
N GLY A 49 10.75 7.73 -6.27
CA GLY A 49 10.05 7.12 -5.13
C GLY A 49 11.00 6.40 -4.18
N ILE A 50 11.92 5.60 -4.71
CA ILE A 50 12.94 4.88 -3.92
C ILE A 50 13.78 5.88 -3.10
N LEU A 51 14.28 6.96 -3.74
CA LEU A 51 15.07 7.96 -3.03
C LEU A 51 14.26 8.64 -1.92
N LEU A 52 13.01 9.02 -2.19
CA LEU A 52 12.14 9.69 -1.23
C LEU A 52 11.87 8.82 0.01
N HIS A 53 11.46 7.56 -0.16
CA HIS A 53 11.27 6.63 0.97
C HIS A 53 12.58 6.43 1.76
N LYS A 54 13.70 6.28 1.06
CA LYS A 54 15.00 6.16 1.71
C LYS A 54 15.40 7.40 2.51
N ARG A 55 14.89 8.59 2.18
CA ARG A 55 15.13 9.81 2.96
C ARG A 55 14.20 9.93 4.16
N MET A 56 12.94 9.50 4.04
CA MET A 56 12.01 9.40 5.18
C MET A 56 12.63 8.65 6.35
N THR A 57 13.24 7.48 6.08
CA THR A 57 13.83 6.62 7.11
C THR A 57 15.06 7.23 7.81
N HIS A 58 15.62 8.32 7.27
CA HIS A 58 16.77 9.02 7.86
C HIS A 58 16.39 10.34 8.55
N MET A 59 15.10 10.68 8.61
CA MET A 59 14.61 11.93 9.19
C MET A 59 14.95 12.07 10.69
N TYR A 60 14.82 10.97 11.43
CA TYR A 60 15.09 10.91 12.87
C TYR A 60 16.42 10.22 13.17
N ARG A 61 16.98 10.51 14.36
CA ARG A 61 18.06 9.74 14.98
C ARG A 61 17.48 8.53 15.72
N ASP A 62 18.36 7.63 16.15
CA ASP A 62 17.98 6.42 16.89
C ASP A 62 17.31 6.74 18.25
N ASP A 63 17.56 7.92 18.81
CA ASP A 63 16.92 8.44 20.03
C ASP A 63 15.55 9.09 19.78
N GLY A 64 15.08 9.11 18.52
CA GLY A 64 13.81 9.72 18.12
C GLY A 64 13.86 11.23 17.87
N THR A 65 15.00 11.89 18.05
CA THR A 65 15.15 13.34 17.77
C THR A 65 15.35 13.62 16.28
N LEU A 66 14.98 14.81 15.83
CA LEU A 66 15.20 15.23 14.44
C LEU A 66 16.70 15.27 14.10
N LYS A 67 17.10 14.55 13.05
CA LYS A 67 18.49 14.48 12.63
C LYS A 67 18.99 15.78 12.00
N TYR A 68 18.11 16.49 11.32
CA TYR A 68 18.40 17.71 10.58
C TYR A 68 17.82 18.93 11.31
N GLN A 69 18.48 20.08 11.16
CA GLN A 69 18.11 21.33 11.85
C GLN A 69 17.11 22.19 11.05
N SER A 70 16.94 21.92 9.76
CA SER A 70 16.03 22.63 8.87
C SER A 70 15.60 21.76 7.70
N SER A 71 14.47 22.12 7.07
CA SER A 71 13.96 21.51 5.84
C SER A 71 14.99 21.53 4.72
N GLU A 72 15.64 22.67 4.53
CA GLU A 72 16.70 22.84 3.52
C GLU A 72 17.86 21.84 3.74
N LYS A 73 18.34 21.66 4.98
CA LYS A 73 19.42 20.70 5.27
C LYS A 73 18.98 19.25 5.02
N PHE A 74 17.74 18.92 5.32
CA PHE A 74 17.17 17.60 5.04
C PHE A 74 17.05 17.35 3.53
N ALA A 75 16.44 18.27 2.79
CA ALA A 75 16.28 18.18 1.34
C ALA A 75 17.63 18.08 0.63
N ASN A 76 18.58 18.97 0.97
CA ASN A 76 19.93 18.95 0.39
C ASN A 76 20.72 17.67 0.70
N SER A 77 20.34 16.89 1.72
CA SER A 77 20.96 15.59 2.00
C SER A 77 20.71 14.55 0.89
N ALA A 78 19.69 14.75 0.04
CA ALA A 78 19.39 13.89 -1.09
C ALA A 78 20.20 14.23 -2.34
N LYS A 79 20.67 15.48 -2.50
CA LYS A 79 21.31 16.00 -3.71
C LYS A 79 22.52 15.18 -4.14
N GLY A 80 23.45 14.93 -3.22
CA GLY A 80 24.66 14.15 -3.51
C GLY A 80 24.36 12.68 -3.85
N ILE A 81 23.29 12.11 -3.29
CA ILE A 81 22.85 10.75 -3.65
C ILE A 81 22.29 10.75 -5.06
N TRP A 82 21.41 11.72 -5.38
CA TRP A 82 20.78 11.80 -6.69
C TRP A 82 21.78 12.08 -7.81
N LEU A 83 22.75 12.97 -7.62
CA LEU A 83 23.79 13.22 -8.62
C LEU A 83 24.59 11.94 -8.97
N ARG A 84 24.87 11.09 -7.98
CA ARG A 84 25.48 9.75 -8.23
C ARG A 84 24.52 8.81 -8.95
N THR A 85 23.22 8.88 -8.65
CA THR A 85 22.19 8.12 -9.38
C THR A 85 22.12 8.53 -10.85
N ILE A 86 22.25 9.82 -11.16
CA ILE A 86 22.27 10.33 -12.54
C ILE A 86 23.50 9.80 -13.27
N ASP A 87 24.69 9.99 -12.70
CA ASP A 87 25.98 9.57 -13.27
C ASP A 87 26.02 8.07 -13.56
N GLY A 88 25.59 7.25 -12.58
CA GLY A 88 25.54 5.80 -12.75
C GLY A 88 24.32 5.28 -13.51
N SER A 89 23.27 6.10 -13.69
CA SER A 89 21.93 5.66 -14.13
C SER A 89 21.44 4.41 -13.40
N VAL A 90 21.74 4.34 -12.10
CA VAL A 90 21.46 3.19 -11.23
C VAL A 90 21.05 3.68 -9.84
N ILE A 91 20.02 3.05 -9.27
CA ILE A 91 19.63 3.21 -7.86
C ILE A 91 19.37 1.83 -7.25
N GLU A 92 19.98 1.57 -6.10
CA GLU A 92 19.87 0.28 -5.39
C GLU A 92 20.14 -0.95 -6.28
N GLY A 93 21.11 -0.82 -7.20
CA GLY A 93 21.50 -1.88 -8.13
C GLY A 93 20.57 -2.07 -9.34
N GLN A 94 19.54 -1.23 -9.49
CA GLN A 94 18.61 -1.27 -10.63
C GLN A 94 18.94 -0.19 -11.64
N ARG A 95 19.04 -0.57 -12.92
CA ARG A 95 19.24 0.37 -14.03
C ARG A 95 17.99 1.24 -14.22
N ILE A 96 18.21 2.52 -14.46
CA ILE A 96 17.15 3.49 -14.74
C ILE A 96 17.10 3.73 -16.25
N GLU A 97 15.90 3.71 -16.82
CA GLU A 97 15.62 4.20 -18.17
C GLU A 97 14.98 5.57 -18.07
N TRP A 98 15.76 6.60 -18.41
CA TRP A 98 15.29 7.98 -18.48
C TRP A 98 14.46 8.18 -19.75
N LYS A 99 13.37 8.92 -19.62
CA LYS A 99 12.50 9.32 -20.73
C LYS A 99 13.25 10.24 -21.71
N ASP A 100 14.04 11.17 -21.17
CA ASP A 100 14.85 12.11 -21.93
C ASP A 100 16.07 12.56 -21.09
N ARG A 101 16.91 13.44 -21.65
CA ARG A 101 18.15 13.90 -21.00
C ARG A 101 17.92 14.84 -19.82
N ASP A 102 16.77 15.52 -19.78
CA ASP A 102 16.49 16.57 -18.80
C ASP A 102 15.70 16.04 -17.59
N GLU A 103 14.93 14.97 -17.78
CA GLU A 103 14.17 14.27 -16.75
C GLU A 103 14.92 14.09 -15.42
N PRO A 104 16.16 13.56 -15.36
CA PRO A 104 16.87 13.40 -14.10
C PRO A 104 17.05 14.72 -13.32
N TYR A 105 17.26 15.84 -14.00
CA TYR A 105 17.44 17.14 -13.37
C TYR A 105 16.11 17.76 -12.93
N GLN A 106 15.04 17.53 -13.69
CA GLN A 106 13.67 17.91 -13.31
C GLN A 106 13.22 17.16 -12.06
N ILE A 107 13.47 15.85 -12.01
CA ILE A 107 13.19 15.02 -10.83
C ILE A 107 13.99 15.49 -9.62
N MET A 108 15.23 15.96 -9.80
CA MET A 108 16.03 16.47 -8.67
C MET A 108 15.32 17.62 -7.96
N GLN A 109 14.79 18.58 -8.71
CA GLN A 109 14.07 19.71 -8.12
C GLN A 109 12.81 19.23 -7.40
N ASP A 110 12.02 18.34 -8.03
CA ASP A 110 10.84 17.74 -7.43
C ASP A 110 11.16 16.99 -6.10
N VAL A 111 12.29 16.28 -6.05
CA VAL A 111 12.74 15.61 -4.82
C VAL A 111 13.01 16.60 -3.70
N LEU A 112 13.68 17.72 -4.00
CA LEU A 112 13.98 18.74 -2.98
C LEU A 112 12.69 19.32 -2.42
N ASP A 113 11.77 19.74 -3.30
CA ASP A 113 10.49 20.35 -2.92
C ASP A 113 9.65 19.39 -2.05
N VAL A 114 9.58 18.10 -2.43
CA VAL A 114 8.87 17.07 -1.66
C VAL A 114 9.52 16.86 -0.29
N LEU A 115 10.85 16.82 -0.20
CA LEU A 115 11.54 16.60 1.07
C LEU A 115 11.39 17.80 2.02
N GLU A 116 11.29 19.02 1.52
CA GLU A 116 10.96 20.17 2.36
C GLU A 116 9.57 20.05 2.98
N LYS A 117 8.56 19.66 2.18
CA LYS A 117 7.18 19.43 2.68
C LYS A 117 7.12 18.30 3.69
N VAL A 118 7.81 17.20 3.41
CA VAL A 118 7.99 16.10 4.37
C VAL A 118 8.58 16.61 5.68
N TYR A 119 9.65 17.43 5.62
CA TYR A 119 10.29 17.93 6.83
C TYR A 119 9.34 18.78 7.65
N GLU A 120 8.61 19.70 7.01
CA GLU A 120 7.62 20.55 7.68
C GLU A 120 6.59 19.69 8.42
N THR A 121 6.01 18.69 7.76
CA THR A 121 5.04 17.77 8.38
C THR A 121 5.65 16.98 9.53
N TYR A 122 6.84 16.40 9.34
CA TYR A 122 7.44 15.46 10.29
C TYR A 122 8.19 16.14 11.44
N SER A 123 8.59 17.40 11.28
CA SER A 123 9.27 18.17 12.33
C SER A 123 8.39 18.41 13.57
N SER A 124 7.08 18.37 13.39
CA SER A 124 6.08 18.52 14.46
C SER A 124 5.55 17.17 14.98
N ARG A 125 5.95 16.06 14.37
CA ARG A 125 5.49 14.70 14.74
C ARG A 125 6.51 14.00 15.62
N GLU A 126 6.00 13.18 16.53
CA GLU A 126 6.83 12.21 17.25
C GLU A 126 7.37 11.18 16.26
N ALA A 127 8.66 10.84 16.40
CA ALA A 127 9.31 9.83 15.57
C ALA A 127 8.62 8.47 15.73
N PRO A 128 8.37 7.71 14.64
CA PRO A 128 7.65 6.45 14.73
C PRO A 128 8.37 5.43 15.63
N LEU A 129 7.64 4.41 16.09
CA LEU A 129 8.23 3.31 16.86
C LEU A 129 9.24 2.53 16.02
N LEU A 130 8.86 2.25 14.78
CA LEU A 130 9.66 1.55 13.79
C LEU A 130 9.41 2.11 12.39
N THR A 131 10.42 2.01 11.53
CA THR A 131 10.32 2.23 10.09
C THR A 131 10.72 0.99 9.32
N GLU A 132 10.20 0.84 8.09
CA GLU A 132 10.55 -0.25 7.16
C GLU A 132 10.36 -1.66 7.76
N VAL A 133 9.25 -1.86 8.48
CA VAL A 133 8.94 -3.09 9.23
C VAL A 133 8.59 -4.23 8.29
N GLY A 134 9.48 -5.21 8.17
CA GLY A 134 9.23 -6.43 7.40
C GLY A 134 8.28 -7.38 8.12
N PHE A 135 7.42 -8.04 7.37
CA PHE A 135 6.59 -9.16 7.85
C PHE A 135 6.62 -10.32 6.85
N ASP A 136 6.49 -11.55 7.36
CA ASP A 136 6.33 -12.79 6.61
C ASP A 136 5.46 -13.73 7.46
N ALA A 137 4.22 -13.97 7.02
CA ALA A 137 3.22 -14.66 7.81
C ALA A 137 2.46 -15.67 6.94
N LEU A 138 2.15 -16.82 7.52
CA LEU A 138 1.21 -17.78 6.96
C LEU A 138 -0.16 -17.56 7.60
N LEU A 139 -1.12 -17.13 6.80
CA LEU A 139 -2.48 -16.89 7.26
C LEU A 139 -3.35 -18.10 6.95
N SER A 140 -4.18 -18.49 7.93
CA SER A 140 -5.23 -19.47 7.77
C SER A 140 -6.57 -18.75 7.55
N GLY A 141 -7.24 -19.06 6.45
CA GLY A 141 -8.60 -18.60 6.13
C GLY A 141 -9.37 -19.73 5.45
N GLU A 142 -9.93 -19.47 4.26
CA GLU A 142 -10.48 -20.52 3.38
C GLU A 142 -9.41 -21.46 2.81
N GLY A 143 -8.14 -21.09 2.97
CA GLY A 143 -6.95 -21.86 2.67
C GLY A 143 -5.75 -21.34 3.48
N TYR A 144 -4.54 -21.71 3.08
CA TYR A 144 -3.30 -21.19 3.65
C TYR A 144 -2.63 -20.24 2.66
N PHE A 145 -2.43 -18.99 3.07
CA PHE A 145 -1.82 -17.97 2.22
C PHE A 145 -0.60 -17.37 2.90
N ARG A 146 0.54 -17.42 2.23
CA ARG A 146 1.76 -16.75 2.71
C ARG A 146 1.74 -15.29 2.27
N ILE A 147 1.73 -14.37 3.21
CA ILE A 147 1.88 -12.94 2.96
C ILE A 147 3.23 -12.42 3.43
N ARG A 148 3.78 -11.47 2.68
CA ARG A 148 5.07 -10.83 2.94
C ARG A 148 4.99 -9.36 2.55
N GLY A 149 5.66 -8.51 3.30
CA GLY A 149 5.74 -7.10 2.93
C GLY A 149 6.67 -6.31 3.81
N ARG A 150 6.61 -5.00 3.61
CA ARG A 150 7.36 -4.01 4.37
C ARG A 150 6.43 -2.82 4.60
N ILE A 151 6.22 -2.48 5.87
CA ILE A 151 5.40 -1.35 6.29
C ILE A 151 6.32 -0.15 6.48
N ASP A 152 5.97 1.00 5.91
CA ASP A 152 6.85 2.19 5.95
C ASP A 152 7.03 2.69 7.38
N GLU A 153 5.93 2.92 8.12
CA GLU A 153 5.97 3.34 9.53
C GLU A 153 4.96 2.62 10.39
N VAL A 154 5.36 2.30 11.63
CA VAL A 154 4.49 1.77 12.68
C VAL A 154 4.66 2.61 13.95
N SER A 155 3.55 3.01 14.55
CA SER A 155 3.53 3.78 15.81
C SER A 155 2.43 3.29 16.74
N PRO A 156 2.68 3.12 18.06
CA PRO A 156 1.62 2.75 19.00
C PRO A 156 0.71 3.94 19.29
N ILE A 157 -0.59 3.76 19.14
CA ILE A 157 -1.62 4.76 19.43
C ILE A 157 -2.65 4.17 20.37
N ARG A 158 -2.94 4.86 21.49
CA ARG A 158 -3.86 4.38 22.54
C ARG A 158 -3.60 2.89 22.87
N GLU A 159 -4.55 2.01 22.54
CA GLU A 159 -4.59 0.57 22.80
C GLU A 159 -4.30 -0.27 21.53
N THR A 160 -3.73 0.35 20.49
CA THR A 160 -3.47 -0.27 19.19
C THR A 160 -2.23 0.32 18.51
N PHE A 161 -2.02 -0.02 17.25
CA PHE A 161 -1.00 0.54 16.37
C PHE A 161 -1.61 1.34 15.23
N LYS A 162 -0.85 2.30 14.74
CA LYS A 162 -1.09 3.02 13.49
C LYS A 162 -0.02 2.64 12.47
N ILE A 163 -0.46 2.38 11.25
CA ILE A 163 0.39 2.20 10.07
C ILE A 163 0.30 3.47 9.21
N SER A 164 1.45 4.05 8.87
CA SER A 164 1.53 5.11 7.85
C SER A 164 2.22 4.56 6.60
N ASP A 165 1.64 4.76 5.44
CA ASP A 165 2.23 4.41 4.13
C ASP A 165 2.54 5.69 3.35
N HIS A 166 3.77 5.83 2.90
CA HIS A 166 4.25 7.02 2.19
C HIS A 166 4.04 6.87 0.70
N LYS A 167 3.48 7.91 0.09
CA LYS A 167 3.23 7.94 -1.34
C LYS A 167 3.73 9.24 -1.94
N SER A 168 4.70 9.08 -2.84
CA SER A 168 5.32 10.17 -3.58
C SER A 168 4.55 10.58 -4.84
N GLY A 169 3.51 9.83 -5.23
CA GLY A 169 2.66 10.11 -6.39
C GLY A 169 1.94 11.46 -6.30
N GLY A 170 1.60 12.03 -7.46
CA GLY A 170 0.96 13.36 -7.55
C GLY A 170 -0.56 13.34 -7.36
N GLU A 171 -1.22 12.23 -7.67
CA GLU A 171 -2.69 12.15 -7.66
C GLU A 171 -3.27 12.14 -6.24
N ASN A 172 -4.39 12.85 -6.07
CA ASN A 172 -5.22 12.72 -4.86
C ASN A 172 -5.87 11.32 -4.89
N PRO A 173 -5.65 10.47 -3.89
CA PRO A 173 -6.38 9.21 -3.84
C PRO A 173 -7.87 9.50 -3.62
N LYS A 174 -8.73 8.86 -4.41
CA LYS A 174 -10.18 8.89 -4.16
C LYS A 174 -10.46 8.14 -2.86
N GLU A 175 -11.44 8.59 -2.08
CA GLU A 175 -11.82 7.97 -0.81
C GLU A 175 -12.13 6.47 -0.97
N GLN A 176 -12.89 6.10 -2.00
CA GLN A 176 -13.21 4.70 -2.33
C GLN A 176 -11.96 3.85 -2.60
N ARG A 177 -10.95 4.43 -3.26
CA ARG A 177 -9.69 3.74 -3.52
C ARG A 177 -8.96 3.42 -2.23
N LEU A 178 -9.00 4.31 -1.24
CA LEU A 178 -8.40 4.07 0.07
C LEU A 178 -9.21 3.06 0.89
N ALA A 179 -10.54 3.16 0.84
CA ALA A 179 -11.44 2.23 1.50
C ALA A 179 -11.12 0.79 1.09
N TYR A 180 -10.90 0.56 -0.20
CA TYR A 180 -10.60 -0.75 -0.76
C TYR A 180 -9.17 -0.86 -1.32
N ASP A 181 -8.16 -0.33 -0.64
CA ASP A 181 -6.77 -0.59 -1.03
C ASP A 181 -6.27 -1.89 -0.37
N LEU A 182 -5.98 -2.90 -1.21
CA LEU A 182 -5.37 -4.19 -0.83
C LEU A 182 -4.11 -4.05 0.02
N GLN A 183 -3.30 -3.03 -0.24
CA GLN A 183 -2.04 -2.81 0.45
C GLN A 183 -2.26 -2.59 1.94
N PHE A 184 -3.23 -1.76 2.30
CA PHE A 184 -3.54 -1.50 3.71
C PHE A 184 -4.18 -2.72 4.38
N THR A 185 -4.98 -3.52 3.67
CA THR A 185 -5.50 -4.79 4.20
C THR A 185 -4.38 -5.78 4.49
N LEU A 186 -3.45 -5.96 3.55
CA LEU A 186 -2.27 -6.81 3.73
C LEU A 186 -1.34 -6.30 4.83
N TYR A 187 -1.17 -4.98 4.97
CA TYR A 187 -0.35 -4.39 6.02
C TYR A 187 -0.95 -4.57 7.41
N ALA A 188 -2.26 -4.35 7.56
CA ALA A 188 -2.95 -4.58 8.82
C ALA A 188 -2.86 -6.05 9.25
N LEU A 189 -3.09 -6.99 8.32
CA LEU A 189 -2.94 -8.43 8.59
C LEU A 189 -1.49 -8.82 8.90
N GLY A 190 -0.54 -8.27 8.14
CA GLY A 190 0.89 -8.51 8.34
C GLY A 190 1.34 -8.07 9.73
N LEU A 191 1.03 -6.83 10.12
CA LEU A 191 1.34 -6.31 11.46
C LEU A 191 0.60 -7.08 12.54
N GLY A 192 -0.70 -7.33 12.37
CA GLY A 192 -1.51 -8.10 13.32
C GLY A 192 -0.94 -9.49 13.57
N SER A 193 -0.46 -10.16 12.52
CA SER A 193 0.20 -11.46 12.66
C SER A 193 1.49 -11.35 13.46
N THR A 194 2.32 -10.33 13.21
CA THR A 194 3.58 -10.12 13.95
C THR A 194 3.37 -9.76 15.43
N ILE A 195 2.21 -9.17 15.76
CA ILE A 195 1.82 -8.91 17.15
C ILE A 195 1.39 -10.22 17.82
N ARG A 196 0.50 -10.97 17.16
CA ARG A 196 -0.05 -12.24 17.67
C ARG A 196 1.03 -13.28 17.93
N ASP A 197 2.00 -13.43 17.02
CA ASP A 197 3.11 -14.37 17.18
C ASP A 197 4.29 -13.80 18.02
N SER A 198 4.15 -12.57 18.52
CA SER A 198 5.17 -11.82 19.25
C SER A 198 6.48 -11.55 18.48
N SER A 199 6.54 -11.82 17.18
CA SER A 199 7.73 -11.56 16.36
C SER A 199 8.06 -10.07 16.21
N LEU A 200 7.09 -9.17 16.43
CA LEU A 200 7.37 -7.74 16.50
C LEU A 200 8.37 -7.41 17.64
N LEU A 201 8.40 -8.21 18.71
CA LEU A 201 9.34 -8.05 19.83
C LEU A 201 10.78 -8.47 19.48
N ASP A 202 10.99 -9.19 18.37
CA ASP A 202 12.34 -9.46 17.85
C ASP A 202 13.02 -8.18 17.35
N LEU A 203 12.24 -7.12 17.10
CA LEU A 203 12.72 -5.80 16.71
C LEU A 203 12.88 -4.83 17.89
N ARG A 204 12.77 -5.30 19.14
CA ARG A 204 12.79 -4.44 20.35
C ARG A 204 14.00 -3.52 20.47
N ASP A 205 15.16 -3.96 19.97
CA ASP A 205 16.40 -3.17 20.03
C ASP A 205 16.37 -1.98 19.05
N LYS A 206 15.50 -2.05 18.05
CA LYS A 206 15.22 -0.98 17.07
C LYS A 206 14.04 -0.10 17.49
N PHE A 207 13.32 -0.44 18.56
CA PHE A 207 12.20 0.37 19.02
C PHE A 207 12.71 1.73 19.46
N ASN A 208 12.05 2.77 18.94
CA ASN A 208 12.19 4.13 19.44
C ASN A 208 12.03 4.15 20.98
N PRO A 209 13.03 4.67 21.73
CA PRO A 209 13.00 4.68 23.18
C PRO A 209 11.75 5.34 23.78
N SER A 210 11.24 6.40 23.15
CA SER A 210 10.05 7.14 23.60
C SER A 210 8.79 6.29 23.60
N PHE A 211 8.71 5.31 22.71
CA PHE A 211 7.53 4.45 22.57
C PHE A 211 7.71 3.04 23.12
N ARG A 212 8.93 2.64 23.49
CA ARG A 212 9.27 1.27 23.85
C ARG A 212 8.33 0.68 24.93
N LYS A 213 8.13 1.39 26.05
CA LYS A 213 7.26 0.92 27.15
C LYS A 213 5.81 0.75 26.70
N LYS A 214 5.28 1.74 25.95
CA LYS A 214 3.92 1.72 25.41
C LYS A 214 3.74 0.56 24.41
N ALA A 215 4.72 0.34 23.54
CA ALA A 215 4.69 -0.75 22.57
C ALA A 215 4.62 -2.12 23.25
N PHE A 216 5.42 -2.35 24.30
CA PHE A 216 5.35 -3.59 25.07
C PHE A 216 3.97 -3.82 25.68
N PHE A 217 3.38 -2.79 26.30
CA PHE A 217 2.05 -2.87 26.88
C PHE A 217 0.99 -3.22 25.83
N VAL A 218 0.94 -2.47 24.72
CA VAL A 218 -0.03 -2.71 23.64
C VAL A 218 0.15 -4.10 23.02
N ILE A 219 1.38 -4.57 22.82
CA ILE A 219 1.63 -5.93 22.29
C ILE A 219 1.11 -6.99 23.26
N ASP A 220 1.36 -6.83 24.57
CA ASP A 220 0.90 -7.76 25.59
C ASP A 220 -0.63 -7.85 25.64
N GLU A 221 -1.32 -6.71 25.50
CA GLU A 221 -2.79 -6.66 25.45
C GLU A 221 -3.40 -7.27 24.18
N LEU A 222 -2.68 -7.21 23.05
CA LEU A 222 -3.20 -7.61 21.75
C LEU A 222 -2.84 -9.04 21.35
N LYS A 223 -1.69 -9.58 21.78
CA LYS A 223 -1.13 -10.84 21.27
C LYS A 223 -2.08 -12.05 21.40
N ASP A 224 -2.94 -12.05 22.41
CA ASP A 224 -3.88 -13.14 22.71
C ASP A 224 -5.27 -12.93 22.07
N LYS A 225 -5.49 -11.79 21.38
CA LYS A 225 -6.76 -11.50 20.68
C LYS A 225 -6.81 -12.22 19.32
N PRO A 226 -8.01 -12.52 18.79
CA PRO A 226 -8.18 -12.97 17.42
C PRO A 226 -7.52 -12.01 16.41
N LEU A 227 -6.93 -12.56 15.34
CA LEU A 227 -6.18 -11.76 14.37
C LEU A 227 -7.06 -10.71 13.70
N GLU A 228 -8.31 -11.05 13.44
CA GLU A 228 -9.33 -10.19 12.86
C GLU A 228 -9.60 -8.98 13.77
N GLN A 229 -9.65 -9.20 15.08
CA GLN A 229 -9.83 -8.14 16.07
C GLN A 229 -8.60 -7.22 16.13
N ILE A 230 -7.38 -7.78 16.12
CA ILE A 230 -6.14 -7.00 16.07
C ILE A 230 -6.12 -6.16 14.79
N THR A 231 -6.34 -6.81 13.65
CA THR A 231 -6.30 -6.21 12.30
C THR A 231 -7.30 -5.06 12.17
N SER A 232 -8.54 -5.26 12.63
CA SER A 232 -9.60 -4.25 12.54
C SER A 232 -9.35 -3.05 13.46
N GLY A 233 -8.61 -3.26 14.55
CA GLY A 233 -8.21 -2.21 15.48
C GLY A 233 -7.02 -1.36 15.01
N ILE A 234 -6.27 -1.78 13.98
CA ILE A 234 -5.11 -1.02 13.49
C ILE A 234 -5.59 0.23 12.75
N GLU A 235 -5.09 1.39 13.15
CA GLU A 235 -5.33 2.65 12.43
C GLU A 235 -4.44 2.71 11.18
N LEU A 236 -4.99 3.27 10.10
CA LEU A 236 -4.34 3.31 8.80
C LEU A 236 -4.28 4.75 8.29
N GLU A 237 -3.13 5.16 7.76
CA GLU A 237 -2.86 6.52 7.33
C GLU A 237 -2.10 6.52 5.99
N TYR A 238 -2.60 7.27 5.01
CA TYR A 238 -1.96 7.51 3.73
C TYR A 238 -1.24 8.85 3.78
N HIS A 239 0.08 8.86 3.63
CA HIS A 239 0.89 10.08 3.61
C HIS A 239 1.17 10.53 2.18
N ARG A 240 0.59 11.66 1.78
CA ARG A 240 0.90 12.35 0.53
C ARG A 240 2.14 13.21 0.69
N MET A 241 3.29 12.65 0.36
CA MET A 241 4.58 13.32 0.58
C MET A 241 4.66 14.68 -0.11
N ARG A 242 4.06 14.81 -1.31
CA ARG A 242 4.11 16.06 -2.10
C ARG A 242 3.38 17.22 -1.43
N THR A 243 2.34 16.95 -0.66
CA THR A 243 1.55 17.99 0.03
C THR A 243 1.80 18.00 1.54
N GLY A 244 2.44 16.97 2.08
CA GLY A 244 2.56 16.74 3.53
C GLY A 244 1.25 16.30 4.19
N GLU A 245 0.21 16.02 3.41
CA GLU A 245 -1.12 15.68 3.90
C GLU A 245 -1.16 14.23 4.40
N MET A 246 -1.79 14.04 5.56
CA MET A 246 -2.01 12.74 6.17
C MET A 246 -3.50 12.42 6.09
N ILE A 247 -3.84 11.42 5.27
CA ILE A 247 -5.23 11.07 4.99
C ILE A 247 -5.57 9.80 5.77
N PRO A 248 -6.51 9.86 6.73
CA PRO A 248 -7.01 8.67 7.40
C PRO A 248 -7.59 7.69 6.38
N VAL A 249 -7.23 6.41 6.52
CA VAL A 249 -7.76 5.33 5.69
C VAL A 249 -8.81 4.58 6.51
N PRO A 250 -9.98 4.24 5.93
CA PRO A 250 -10.99 3.48 6.64
C PRO A 250 -10.44 2.19 7.25
N GLN A 251 -10.83 1.89 8.48
CA GLN A 251 -10.41 0.66 9.15
C GLN A 251 -10.87 -0.58 8.36
N ARG A 252 -10.09 -1.65 8.47
CA ARG A 252 -10.41 -2.93 7.84
C ARG A 252 -11.41 -3.67 8.72
N ASN A 253 -12.34 -4.35 8.07
CA ASN A 253 -13.35 -5.18 8.71
C ASN A 253 -13.27 -6.61 8.14
N GLU A 254 -14.11 -7.50 8.65
CA GLU A 254 -14.16 -8.90 8.22
C GLU A 254 -14.42 -9.07 6.72
N GLU A 255 -15.24 -8.19 6.11
CA GLU A 255 -15.53 -8.24 4.68
C GLU A 255 -14.29 -7.98 3.82
N HIS A 256 -13.47 -6.98 4.17
CA HIS A 256 -12.21 -6.71 3.49
C HIS A 256 -11.22 -7.88 3.59
N ILE A 257 -11.19 -8.56 4.76
CA ILE A 257 -10.30 -9.70 4.98
C ILE A 257 -10.78 -10.90 4.16
N LYS A 258 -12.09 -11.17 4.19
CA LYS A 258 -12.70 -12.26 3.42
C LYS A 258 -12.43 -12.10 1.93
N GLU A 259 -12.71 -10.93 1.39
CA GLU A 259 -12.51 -10.66 -0.03
C GLU A 259 -11.02 -10.73 -0.43
N LEU A 260 -10.10 -10.34 0.47
CA LEU A 260 -8.68 -10.51 0.20
C LEU A 260 -8.35 -12.00 0.06
N PHE A 261 -8.86 -12.87 0.94
CA PHE A 261 -8.63 -14.31 0.82
C PHE A 261 -9.26 -14.91 -0.43
N GLU A 262 -10.48 -14.52 -0.80
CA GLU A 262 -11.11 -14.91 -2.06
C GLU A 262 -10.25 -14.47 -3.27
N THR A 263 -9.74 -13.25 -3.24
CA THR A 263 -8.85 -12.69 -4.28
C THR A 263 -7.53 -13.45 -4.38
N LEU A 264 -6.93 -13.81 -3.24
CA LEU A 264 -5.70 -14.60 -3.19
C LEU A 264 -5.95 -16.02 -3.74
N GLY A 265 -7.06 -16.65 -3.37
CA GLY A 265 -7.48 -17.95 -3.89
C GLY A 265 -7.64 -17.95 -5.42
N ASP A 266 -8.42 -17.00 -5.97
CA ASP A 266 -8.58 -16.84 -7.43
C ASP A 266 -7.22 -16.63 -8.11
N ALA A 267 -6.36 -15.81 -7.50
CA ALA A 267 -5.04 -15.53 -8.06
C ALA A 267 -4.15 -16.78 -8.12
N GLU A 268 -4.08 -17.58 -7.05
CA GLU A 268 -3.29 -18.81 -7.00
C GLU A 268 -3.82 -19.88 -7.97
N GLU A 269 -5.13 -20.08 -8.06
CA GLU A 269 -5.75 -21.03 -9.01
C GLU A 269 -5.39 -20.65 -10.45
N ARG A 270 -5.57 -19.37 -10.79
CA ARG A 270 -5.31 -18.87 -12.14
C ARG A 270 -3.83 -18.85 -12.49
N ILE A 271 -2.94 -18.57 -11.54
CA ILE A 271 -1.49 -18.68 -11.72
C ILE A 271 -1.11 -20.13 -12.00
N SER A 272 -1.67 -21.08 -11.25
CA SER A 272 -1.42 -22.51 -11.45
C SER A 272 -1.84 -22.93 -12.86
N ARG A 273 -3.05 -22.59 -13.27
CA ARG A 273 -3.56 -22.86 -14.64
C ARG A 273 -2.71 -22.18 -15.74
N ALA A 274 -2.30 -20.93 -15.53
CA ALA A 274 -1.45 -20.21 -16.47
C ALA A 274 -0.05 -20.85 -16.61
N THR A 275 0.47 -21.38 -15.51
CA THR A 275 1.75 -22.09 -15.46
C THR A 275 1.66 -23.43 -16.19
N GLU A 276 0.63 -24.24 -15.90
CA GLU A 276 0.40 -25.53 -16.55
C GLU A 276 0.21 -25.41 -18.06
N THR A 277 -0.56 -24.40 -18.49
CA THR A 277 -0.88 -24.20 -19.91
C THR A 277 0.18 -23.40 -20.66
N GLY A 278 1.10 -22.75 -19.95
CA GLY A 278 2.02 -21.75 -20.51
C GLY A 278 1.35 -20.47 -21.00
N LYS A 279 0.05 -20.26 -20.72
CA LYS A 279 -0.75 -19.15 -21.25
C LYS A 279 -0.91 -18.05 -20.20
N TRP A 280 -0.23 -16.94 -20.43
CA TRP A 280 -0.28 -15.76 -19.55
C TRP A 280 -0.98 -14.60 -20.26
N PRO A 281 -2.25 -14.30 -19.93
CA PRO A 281 -3.02 -13.31 -20.66
C PRO A 281 -2.47 -11.90 -20.47
N VAL A 282 -2.62 -11.08 -21.50
CA VAL A 282 -2.23 -9.67 -21.53
C VAL A 282 -3.45 -8.81 -21.22
N ASP A 283 -3.31 -7.91 -20.24
CA ASP A 283 -4.18 -6.76 -20.12
C ASP A 283 -3.59 -5.60 -20.92
N ARG A 284 -4.31 -5.11 -21.93
CA ARG A 284 -3.80 -4.13 -22.91
C ARG A 284 -4.00 -2.67 -22.50
N GLU A 285 -4.74 -2.39 -21.44
CA GLU A 285 -5.10 -1.01 -21.11
C GLU A 285 -3.91 -0.16 -20.66
N SER A 286 -2.86 -0.81 -20.13
CA SER A 286 -1.67 -0.14 -19.60
C SER A 286 -0.37 -0.58 -20.28
N CYS A 287 -0.46 -1.19 -21.47
CA CYS A 287 0.73 -1.71 -22.17
C CYS A 287 1.74 -0.63 -22.56
N GLY A 288 1.28 0.56 -22.97
CA GLY A 288 2.16 1.64 -23.44
C GLY A 288 3.11 2.19 -22.38
N GLU A 289 2.78 2.01 -21.10
CA GLU A 289 3.57 2.47 -19.95
C GLU A 289 4.24 1.30 -19.20
N CYS A 290 4.06 0.07 -19.69
CA CYS A 290 4.59 -1.12 -19.03
C CYS A 290 6.10 -1.25 -19.26
N ILE A 291 6.88 -1.36 -18.18
CA ILE A 291 8.34 -1.58 -18.24
C ILE A 291 8.74 -2.86 -18.98
N PHE A 292 7.82 -3.82 -19.13
CA PHE A 292 8.03 -5.07 -19.87
C PHE A 292 7.50 -5.03 -21.30
N PHE A 293 6.92 -3.92 -21.77
CA PHE A 293 6.30 -3.81 -23.09
C PHE A 293 7.20 -4.33 -24.22
N LYS A 294 8.45 -3.89 -24.26
CA LYS A 294 9.43 -4.30 -25.29
C LYS A 294 9.69 -5.82 -25.32
N VAL A 295 9.68 -6.48 -24.16
CA VAL A 295 9.91 -7.93 -24.05
C VAL A 295 8.61 -8.71 -24.31
N CYS A 296 7.49 -8.17 -23.85
CA CYS A 296 6.17 -8.72 -24.09
C CYS A 296 5.85 -8.76 -25.59
N ASP A 297 6.11 -7.67 -26.32
CA ASP A 297 5.85 -7.54 -27.75
C ASP A 297 6.74 -8.44 -28.61
N ARG A 298 7.98 -8.71 -28.20
CA ARG A 298 8.89 -9.62 -28.92
C ARG A 298 8.48 -11.08 -28.79
N ASN A 299 7.78 -11.43 -27.71
CA ASN A 299 7.29 -12.78 -27.43
C ASN A 299 5.84 -12.99 -27.93
N THR A 300 5.37 -12.17 -28.87
CA THR A 300 3.96 -12.14 -29.33
C THR A 300 3.51 -13.36 -30.13
N ALA A 301 4.41 -14.27 -30.52
CA ALA A 301 4.05 -15.50 -31.26
C ALA A 301 3.07 -16.42 -30.50
N SER A 302 2.85 -16.21 -29.19
CA SER A 302 1.90 -16.95 -28.37
C SER A 302 0.77 -16.10 -27.77
N VAL A 303 0.51 -14.88 -28.31
CA VAL A 303 -0.61 -14.04 -27.86
C VAL A 303 -1.91 -14.65 -28.34
N LEU A 304 -2.44 -15.56 -27.52
CA LEU A 304 -3.82 -15.97 -27.62
C LEU A 304 -4.68 -14.77 -27.23
N TYR A 305 -5.30 -14.16 -28.25
CA TYR A 305 -6.49 -13.36 -28.08
C TYR A 305 -7.56 -14.26 -27.44
N GLN A 306 -7.74 -14.19 -26.12
CA GLN A 306 -9.00 -14.63 -25.54
C GLN A 306 -10.03 -13.54 -25.80
N LYS A 307 -10.63 -13.59 -26.99
CA LYS A 307 -11.95 -12.98 -27.23
C LYS A 307 -13.09 -13.89 -26.74
N GLU A 308 -12.78 -15.08 -26.25
CA GLU A 308 -13.74 -16.06 -25.77
C GLU A 308 -13.22 -16.64 -24.44
N THR A 309 -14.13 -16.76 -23.46
CA THR A 309 -13.93 -17.21 -22.07
C THR A 309 -13.37 -16.22 -21.04
N ALA A 310 -13.60 -14.92 -21.18
CA ALA A 310 -13.73 -14.11 -19.97
C ALA A 310 -15.04 -14.57 -19.30
N GLN A 311 -14.98 -15.54 -18.38
CA GLN A 311 -16.02 -15.57 -17.35
C GLN A 311 -16.06 -14.15 -16.78
N PRO A 312 -17.24 -13.52 -16.69
CA PRO A 312 -17.32 -12.18 -16.13
C PRO A 312 -16.64 -12.22 -14.77
N ARG A 313 -15.53 -11.46 -14.62
CA ARG A 313 -14.89 -11.26 -13.32
C ARG A 313 -16.01 -10.75 -12.42
N GLN A 314 -16.33 -11.47 -11.34
CA GLN A 314 -17.17 -10.85 -10.33
C GLN A 314 -16.40 -9.61 -9.85
N PRO A 315 -17.06 -8.43 -9.82
CA PRO A 315 -16.40 -7.23 -9.39
C PRO A 315 -15.96 -7.41 -7.93
N SER A 316 -14.65 -7.32 -7.71
CA SER A 316 -14.05 -7.25 -6.38
C SER A 316 -14.13 -5.80 -5.89
N LEU A 317 -14.36 -5.57 -4.59
CA LEU A 317 -14.23 -4.24 -3.96
C LEU A 317 -12.83 -3.66 -4.21
N PHE A 318 -11.80 -4.51 -4.33
CA PHE A 318 -10.43 -4.12 -4.67
C PHE A 318 -10.16 -3.81 -6.15
N ASP A 319 -11.15 -4.00 -7.05
CA ASP A 319 -10.99 -3.65 -8.45
C ASP A 319 -11.14 -2.11 -8.60
N ASP A 320 -10.06 -1.42 -9.00
CA ASP A 320 -10.01 0.05 -9.11
C ASP A 320 -11.17 0.60 -9.97
N LYS A 321 -11.71 -0.20 -10.90
CA LYS A 321 -12.89 0.13 -11.71
C LYS A 321 -14.22 -0.18 -11.02
N ALA A 322 -14.32 -1.28 -10.27
CA ALA A 322 -15.54 -1.64 -9.56
C ALA A 322 -15.79 -0.71 -8.36
N ALA A 323 -14.73 -0.26 -7.69
CA ALA A 323 -14.82 0.73 -6.60
C ALA A 323 -15.55 2.01 -7.02
N VAL A 324 -15.46 2.40 -8.31
CA VAL A 324 -16.22 3.52 -8.89
C VAL A 324 -17.69 3.14 -9.13
N VAL A 325 -17.96 1.93 -9.62
CA VAL A 325 -19.31 1.45 -9.98
C VAL A 325 -20.21 1.21 -8.75
N TYR A 326 -19.66 0.71 -7.64
CA TYR A 326 -20.44 0.50 -6.40
C TYR A 326 -20.96 1.81 -5.80
N SER A 327 -20.38 2.96 -6.18
CA SER A 327 -20.81 4.28 -5.69
C SER A 327 -22.07 4.82 -6.35
N ASP A 328 -22.35 4.38 -7.59
CA ASP A 328 -23.57 4.73 -8.32
C ASP A 328 -24.74 3.80 -7.99
N CYS A 329 -24.45 2.64 -7.39
CA CYS A 329 -25.45 1.72 -6.83
C CYS A 329 -25.81 2.08 -5.37
N LYS A 330 -26.09 3.35 -5.08
CA LYS A 330 -27.00 3.64 -3.97
C LYS A 330 -28.39 3.19 -4.43
N VAL A 331 -28.79 2.00 -3.97
CA VAL A 331 -30.18 1.53 -4.00
C VAL A 331 -31.06 2.71 -3.61
N GLN A 332 -31.81 3.25 -4.58
CA GLN A 332 -32.84 4.22 -4.29
C GLN A 332 -33.86 3.49 -3.42
N ALA A 333 -33.78 3.70 -2.10
CA ALA A 333 -34.84 3.30 -1.21
C ALA A 333 -36.15 3.90 -1.77
N PRO A 334 -37.22 3.09 -1.93
CA PRO A 334 -38.48 3.61 -2.42
C PRO A 334 -38.91 4.75 -1.50
N LYS A 335 -39.13 5.93 -2.07
CA LYS A 335 -39.59 7.11 -1.34
C LYS A 335 -40.93 6.79 -0.69
N GLU A 336 -40.90 6.45 0.60
CA GLU A 336 -42.11 6.43 1.41
C GLU A 336 -42.70 7.84 1.44
N LYS A 337 -43.91 7.97 0.91
CA LYS A 337 -44.68 9.21 0.95
C LYS A 337 -45.11 9.44 2.41
N HIS A 338 -44.35 10.23 3.16
CA HIS A 338 -44.82 10.72 4.46
C HIS A 338 -46.11 11.54 4.28
N PRO A 339 -47.17 11.29 5.07
CA PRO A 339 -48.39 12.08 5.03
C PRO A 339 -48.13 13.50 5.54
N LYS A 340 -48.65 14.50 4.81
CA LYS A 340 -48.55 15.93 5.13
C LYS A 340 -49.20 16.22 6.48
N PHE A 341 -48.40 16.53 7.49
CA PHE A 341 -48.87 17.17 8.72
C PHE A 341 -49.23 18.63 8.42
N GLN A 342 -50.52 18.97 8.57
CA GLN A 342 -51.00 20.36 8.58
C GLN A 342 -50.81 20.93 9.99
N PHE A 343 -50.05 22.02 10.11
CA PHE A 343 -49.99 22.81 11.34
C PHE A 343 -51.16 23.81 11.38
N PRO A 344 -51.86 23.98 12.53
CA PRO A 344 -52.91 24.98 12.66
C PRO A 344 -52.31 26.40 12.77
N ARG A 345 -52.90 27.34 12.03
CA ARG A 345 -52.59 28.78 12.08
C ARG A 345 -53.01 29.36 13.44
N ALA A 346 -52.04 29.83 14.23
CA ALA A 346 -52.31 30.65 15.40
C ALA A 346 -52.30 32.15 15.02
N ALA A 347 -53.22 32.87 15.68
CA ALA A 347 -53.69 34.21 15.34
C ALA A 347 -52.68 35.34 15.58
N ARG A 348 -52.76 36.36 14.74
CA ARG A 348 -52.14 37.69 14.93
C ARG A 348 -52.77 38.37 16.16
N ARG A 349 -51.94 38.80 17.11
CA ARG A 349 -52.27 39.91 18.02
C ARG A 349 -51.30 41.04 17.72
N GLY A 350 -51.86 42.20 17.41
CA GLY A 350 -51.13 43.44 17.21
C GLY A 350 -50.66 44.05 18.52
N VAL A 351 -49.66 44.92 18.42
CA VAL A 351 -49.31 45.89 19.44
C VAL A 351 -49.16 47.22 18.71
N ASN A 352 -50.03 48.16 19.07
CA ASN A 352 -49.82 49.59 18.84
C ASN A 352 -48.95 50.13 19.98
N SER A 353 -48.16 51.14 19.63
CA SER A 353 -47.27 52.00 20.45
C SER A 353 -46.06 51.35 21.10
#